data_AF-A0A1J5L2T0-F1
#
_entry.id   AF-A0A1J5L2T0-F1
#
_cell.length_a   1.000
_cell.length_b   1.000
_cell.length_c   1.000
_cell.angle_alpha   90.00
_cell.angle_beta   90.00
_cell.angle_gamma   90.00
#
_symmetry.space_group_name_H-M   'P 1'
#
loop_
_entity.id
_entity.type
_entity.pdbx_description
1 polymer ?
#
loop_
_entity_poly.entity_id
_entity_poly.type
_entity_poly.pdbx_seq_one_letter_code
_entity_poly.pdbx_strand_id
1 'polypeptide(L)'
;MNKAGERLEYFIRHKGYKLNEFAEIHGINYHTLIPVTSGTRSLGMKLVMSVTTAYPELNANWLLHGRGVMEINNEAATGLDDFSLQLAKHLKKDEATRNAVLKYLSED
;
A
#
# COMPACT_ATOMS: atom_id res chain seq x y z
N MET A 1 17.71 8.01 -14.60
CA MET A 1 16.43 7.35 -14.96
C MET A 1 15.50 7.44 -13.76
N ASN A 2 14.30 8.03 -13.88
CA ASN A 2 13.38 8.18 -12.75
C ASN A 2 12.58 6.89 -12.52
N LYS A 3 13.04 6.08 -11.56
CA LYS A 3 12.43 4.78 -11.23
C LYS A 3 11.02 4.88 -10.62
N ALA A 4 10.67 6.00 -9.99
CA ALA A 4 9.32 6.19 -9.44
C ALA A 4 8.30 6.47 -10.55
N GLY A 5 8.71 7.20 -11.59
CA GLY A 5 7.89 7.44 -12.78
C GLY A 5 7.57 6.17 -13.55
N GLU A 6 8.59 5.32 -13.78
CA GLU A 6 8.43 4.01 -14.42
C GLU A 6 7.44 3.11 -13.64
N ARG A 7 7.55 3.09 -12.31
CA ARG A 7 6.63 2.33 -11.44
C ARG A 7 5.21 2.87 -11.45
N LEU A 8 5.05 4.19 -11.49
CA LEU A 8 3.72 4.79 -11.65
C LEU A 8 3.09 4.38 -12.99
N GLU A 9 3.85 4.42 -14.08
CA GLU A 9 3.35 3.97 -15.39
C GLU A 9 2.96 2.49 -15.37
N TYR A 10 3.80 1.65 -14.76
CA TYR A 10 3.50 0.23 -14.61
C TYR A 10 2.18 0.00 -13.86
N PHE A 11 1.97 0.70 -12.75
CA PHE A 11 0.74 0.62 -11.97
C PHE A 11 -0.48 1.06 -12.77
N ILE A 12 -0.40 2.20 -13.48
CA ILE A 12 -1.52 2.71 -14.30
C ILE A 12 -1.93 1.68 -15.35
N ARG A 13 -0.95 1.07 -16.03
CA ARG A 13 -1.20 0.03 -17.03
C ARG A 13 -1.73 -1.26 -16.40
N HIS A 14 -1.27 -1.62 -15.20
CA HIS A 14 -1.77 -2.77 -14.46
C HIS A 14 -3.26 -2.63 -14.11
N LYS A 15 -3.71 -1.41 -13.78
CA LYS A 15 -5.14 -1.10 -13.57
C LYS A 15 -5.95 -1.02 -14.88
N GLY A 16 -5.31 -1.24 -16.04
CA GLY A 16 -5.97 -1.30 -17.34
C GLY A 16 -6.13 0.04 -18.05
N TYR A 17 -5.57 1.13 -17.50
CA TYR A 17 -5.75 2.47 -18.06
C TYR A 17 -4.64 2.85 -19.04
N LYS A 18 -4.99 3.69 -20.02
CA LYS A 18 -4.01 4.52 -20.73
C LYS A 18 -3.63 5.75 -19.89
N LEU A 19 -2.46 6.33 -20.14
CA LEU A 19 -1.99 7.51 -19.38
C LEU A 19 -2.93 8.72 -19.49
N ASN A 20 -3.50 8.97 -20.68
CA ASN A 20 -4.43 10.07 -20.90
C ASN A 20 -5.77 9.85 -20.18
N GLU A 21 -6.29 8.63 -20.24
CA GLU A 21 -7.50 8.21 -19.55
C GLU A 21 -7.34 8.32 -18.02
N PHE A 22 -6.23 7.81 -17.49
CA PHE A 22 -5.89 7.95 -16.07
C PHE A 22 -5.81 9.42 -15.65
N ALA A 23 -5.17 10.25 -16.48
CA ALA A 23 -5.06 11.68 -16.21
C ALA A 23 -6.44 12.37 -16.15
N GLU A 24 -7.33 12.04 -17.08
CA GLU A 24 -8.69 12.58 -17.14
C GLU A 24 -9.53 12.16 -15.93
N ILE A 25 -9.59 10.86 -15.63
CA ILE A 25 -10.41 10.30 -14.54
C ILE A 25 -10.01 10.86 -13.17
N HIS A 26 -8.71 11.04 -12.94
CA HIS A 26 -8.20 11.53 -11.65
C HIS A 26 -7.95 13.04 -11.61
N GLY A 27 -8.34 13.79 -12.65
CA GLY A 27 -8.13 15.24 -12.70
C GLY A 27 -6.65 15.66 -12.66
N ILE A 28 -5.76 14.80 -13.16
CA ILE A 28 -4.32 15.05 -13.25
C ILE A 28 -4.04 15.68 -14.61
N ASN A 29 -3.21 16.73 -14.65
CA ASN A 29 -2.78 17.28 -15.93
C ASN A 29 -1.91 16.26 -16.70
N TYR A 30 -2.37 15.84 -17.87
CA TYR A 30 -1.66 14.88 -18.72
C TYR A 30 -0.24 15.35 -19.12
N HIS A 31 -0.04 16.65 -19.36
CA HIS A 31 1.28 17.23 -19.64
C HIS A 31 2.22 17.22 -18.42
N THR A 32 1.68 17.01 -17.22
CA THR A 32 2.49 16.76 -16.01
C THR A 32 2.82 15.28 -15.88
N LEU A 33 1.89 14.39 -16.23
CA LEU A 33 2.06 12.95 -16.08
C LEU A 33 3.10 12.37 -17.05
N ILE A 34 3.08 12.80 -18.32
CA ILE A 34 3.98 12.26 -19.36
C ILE A 34 5.48 12.47 -19.04
N PRO A 35 5.95 13.67 -18.66
CA PRO A 35 7.36 13.85 -18.29
C PRO A 35 7.76 13.01 -17.06
N VAL A 36 6.82 12.77 -16.15
CA VAL A 36 7.06 11.96 -14.95
C VAL A 36 7.24 10.49 -15.33
N THR A 37 6.33 9.91 -16.09
CA THR A 37 6.36 8.50 -16.47
C THR A 37 7.49 8.17 -17.45
N SER A 38 7.78 9.07 -18.40
CA SER A 38 8.97 8.97 -19.28
C SER A 38 10.30 9.21 -18.55
N GLY A 39 10.24 9.68 -17.30
CA GLY A 39 11.38 9.88 -16.43
C GLY A 39 12.24 11.11 -16.71
N THR A 40 11.73 12.05 -17.51
CA THR A 40 12.33 13.37 -17.76
C THR A 40 12.04 14.37 -16.62
N ARG A 41 11.06 14.06 -15.76
CA ARG A 41 10.72 14.80 -14.53
C ARG A 41 10.58 13.85 -13.34
N SER A 42 10.92 14.32 -12.14
CA SER A 42 10.70 13.59 -10.90
C SER A 42 9.22 13.49 -10.53
N LEU A 43 8.85 12.41 -9.83
CA LEU A 43 7.50 12.25 -9.29
C LEU A 43 7.31 13.21 -8.10
N GLY A 44 6.45 14.21 -8.27
CA GLY A 44 6.18 15.23 -7.24
C GLY A 44 5.19 14.76 -6.18
N MET A 45 5.33 15.26 -4.95
CA MET A 45 4.51 14.85 -3.79
C MET A 45 3.00 15.03 -4.01
N LYS A 46 2.57 16.08 -4.70
CA LYS A 46 1.14 16.29 -5.02
C LYS A 46 0.56 15.13 -5.83
N LEU A 47 1.31 14.60 -6.79
CA LEU A 47 0.89 13.46 -7.61
C LEU A 47 0.90 12.17 -6.79
N VAL A 48 1.91 11.98 -5.93
CA VAL A 48 1.96 10.85 -4.99
C VAL A 48 0.70 10.83 -4.12
N MET A 49 0.42 11.93 -3.43
CA MET A 49 -0.75 12.04 -2.54
C MET A 49 -2.06 11.80 -3.30
N SER A 50 -2.20 12.37 -4.50
CA SER A 50 -3.40 12.17 -5.32
C SER A 50 -3.61 10.70 -5.66
N VAL A 51 -2.56 10.00 -6.08
CA VAL A 51 -2.65 8.60 -6.51
C VAL A 51 -2.85 7.68 -5.31
N THR A 52 -2.08 7.83 -4.22
CA THR A 52 -2.21 6.97 -3.04
C THR A 52 -3.52 7.20 -2.27
N THR A 53 -4.14 8.38 -2.41
CA THR A 53 -5.49 8.62 -1.87
C THR A 53 -6.55 7.95 -2.72
N ALA A 54 -6.42 8.00 -4.05
CA ALA A 54 -7.35 7.36 -4.97
C ALA A 54 -7.23 5.81 -4.97
N TYR A 55 -6.03 5.31 -4.68
CA TYR A 55 -5.70 3.88 -4.64
C TYR A 55 -5.03 3.54 -3.30
N PRO A 56 -5.81 3.37 -2.22
CA PRO A 56 -5.28 3.06 -0.89
C PRO A 56 -4.50 1.73 -0.84
N GLU A 57 -4.78 0.82 -1.77
CA GLU A 57 -4.05 -0.44 -1.92
C GLU A 57 -2.65 -0.24 -2.52
N LEU A 58 -2.36 0.89 -3.17
CA LEU A 58 -1.03 1.14 -3.73
C LEU A 58 -0.01 1.41 -2.63
N ASN A 59 1.02 0.57 -2.55
CA ASN A 59 2.12 0.73 -1.62
C ASN A 59 3.01 1.94 -1.98
N ALA A 60 2.94 2.99 -1.18
CA ALA A 60 3.77 4.19 -1.37
C ALA A 60 5.29 3.90 -1.30
N ASN A 61 5.74 2.95 -0.48
CA ASN A 61 7.15 2.58 -0.37
C ASN A 61 7.62 1.83 -1.64
N TRP A 62 6.75 1.03 -2.24
CA TRP A 62 7.01 0.42 -3.54
C TRP A 62 7.08 1.50 -4.63
N LEU A 63 6.11 2.41 -4.67
CA LEU A 63 6.07 3.49 -5.67
C LEU A 63 7.33 4.37 -5.61
N LEU A 64 7.70 4.85 -4.41
CA LEU A 64 8.79 5.82 -4.23
C LEU A 64 10.17 5.18 -4.20
N HIS A 65 10.31 4.01 -3.57
CA HIS A 65 11.60 3.39 -3.29
C HIS A 65 11.79 2.02 -3.94
N GLY A 66 10.73 1.41 -4.47
CA GLY A 66 10.78 0.07 -5.05
C GLY A 66 10.87 -1.04 -4.02
N ARG A 67 10.49 -0.78 -2.77
CA ARG A 67 10.56 -1.75 -1.67
C ARG A 67 9.17 -2.33 -1.37
N GLY A 68 9.11 -3.65 -1.20
CA GLY A 68 7.88 -4.38 -0.93
C GLY A 68 7.11 -4.76 -2.20
N VAL A 69 5.83 -5.10 -2.04
CA VAL A 69 4.91 -5.39 -3.15
C VAL A 69 4.18 -4.13 -3.61
N MET A 70 3.73 -4.10 -4.86
CA MET A 70 3.02 -2.95 -5.45
C MET A 70 1.68 -2.67 -4.78
N GLU A 71 0.85 -3.70 -4.60
CA GLU A 71 -0.46 -3.58 -3.97
C GLU A 71 -0.44 -4.30 -2.61
N ILE A 72 -0.94 -3.61 -1.59
CA ILE A 72 -1.10 -4.12 -0.25
C ILE A 72 -2.53 -4.65 -0.13
N ASN A 73 -2.67 -5.95 0.12
CA ASN A 73 -3.97 -6.51 0.44
C ASN A 73 -4.36 -6.02 1.84
N ASN A 74 -5.47 -5.30 1.95
CA ASN A 74 -5.93 -4.71 3.21
C ASN A 74 -6.33 -5.77 4.26
N GLU A 75 -6.42 -7.04 3.89
CA GLU A 75 -6.55 -8.16 4.83
C GLU A 75 -5.29 -8.35 5.69
N ALA A 76 -4.12 -7.93 5.20
CA ALA A 76 -2.87 -7.92 5.97
C ALA A 76 -2.68 -6.64 6.80
N ALA A 77 -3.50 -5.61 6.56
CA ALA A 77 -3.45 -4.34 7.30
C ALA A 77 -4.28 -4.36 8.60
N THR A 78 -5.21 -5.32 8.75
CA THR A 78 -5.67 -5.74 10.07
C THR A 78 -4.58 -6.61 10.66
N GLY A 79 -3.64 -5.99 11.37
CA GLY A 79 -2.46 -6.63 11.97
C GLY A 79 -2.78 -7.68 13.04
N LEU A 80 -3.36 -8.80 12.62
CA LEU A 80 -3.18 -10.08 13.26
C LEU A 80 -2.46 -10.93 12.24
N ASP A 81 -1.15 -11.07 12.40
CA ASP A 81 -0.41 -12.08 11.64
C ASP A 81 -1.02 -13.47 11.88
N ASP A 82 -0.75 -14.41 10.97
CA ASP A 82 -1.30 -15.77 11.05
C ASP A 82 -1.03 -16.42 12.43
N PHE A 83 0.10 -16.07 13.04
CA PHE A 83 0.44 -16.45 14.41
C PHE A 83 -0.56 -15.88 15.44
N SER A 84 -0.89 -14.60 15.36
CA SER A 84 -1.87 -13.92 16.22
C SER A 84 -3.28 -14.50 16.05
N LEU A 85 -3.67 -14.86 14.82
CA LEU A 85 -4.94 -15.54 14.56
C LEU A 85 -4.95 -16.97 15.14
N GLN A 86 -3.83 -17.68 15.04
CA GLN A 86 -3.68 -19.03 15.56
C GLN A 86 -3.62 -19.04 17.10
N LEU A 87 -2.99 -18.02 17.69
CA LEU A 87 -2.93 -17.77 19.13
C LEU A 87 -4.33 -17.41 19.66
N ALA A 88 -5.06 -16.50 19.02
CA ALA A 88 -6.43 -16.14 19.43
C ALA A 88 -7.39 -17.33 19.37
N LYS A 89 -7.22 -18.23 18.40
CA LYS A 89 -8.00 -19.48 18.31
C LYS A 89 -7.68 -20.45 19.45
N HIS A 90 -6.42 -20.53 19.90
CA HIS A 90 -6.02 -21.36 21.05
C HIS A 90 -6.45 -20.76 22.38
N LEU A 91 -6.34 -19.44 22.58
CA LEU A 91 -6.78 -18.75 23.79
C LEU A 91 -8.29 -18.86 24.04
N LYS A 92 -9.10 -18.97 22.98
CA LYS A 92 -10.55 -19.21 23.10
C LYS A 92 -10.91 -20.65 23.48
N LYS A 93 -10.01 -21.62 23.25
CA LYS A 93 -10.24 -23.04 23.56
C LYS A 93 -9.75 -23.44 24.94
N ASP A 94 -8.75 -22.75 25.49
CA ASP A 94 -8.20 -23.05 26.79
C ASP A 94 -8.26 -21.84 27.72
N GLU A 95 -9.22 -21.89 28.66
CA GLU A 95 -9.46 -20.86 29.66
C GLU A 95 -8.25 -20.66 30.58
N ALA A 96 -7.47 -21.71 30.84
CA ALA A 96 -6.28 -21.65 31.68
C ALA A 96 -5.17 -20.80 31.02
N THR A 97 -4.88 -21.04 29.74
CA THR A 97 -3.89 -20.25 29.00
C THR A 97 -4.31 -18.78 28.88
N ARG A 98 -5.61 -18.50 28.63
CA ARG A 98 -6.13 -17.13 28.60
C ARG A 98 -5.88 -16.38 29.91
N ASN A 99 -6.18 -17.02 31.04
CA ASN A 99 -6.04 -16.40 32.36
C ASN A 99 -4.57 -16.21 32.77
N ALA A 100 -3.68 -17.14 32.38
CA ALA A 100 -2.25 -17.02 32.63
C ALA A 100 -1.61 -15.83 31.88
N VAL A 101 -1.99 -15.62 30.61
CA VAL A 101 -1.51 -14.49 29.81
C VAL A 101 -2.04 -13.16 30.36
N LEU A 102 -3.34 -13.09 30.71
CA LEU A 102 -3.92 -11.88 31.29
C LEU A 102 -3.26 -11.49 32.61
N LYS A 103 -2.91 -12.47 33.45
CA LYS A 103 -2.18 -12.22 34.70
C LYS A 103 -0.81 -11.57 34.43
N TYR A 104 -0.06 -12.09 33.46
CA TYR A 104 1.26 -11.58 33.11
C TYR A 104 1.21 -10.17 32.51
N LEU A 105 0.15 -9.83 31.77
CA LEU A 105 -0.04 -8.50 31.18
C LEU A 105 -0.65 -7.47 32.16
N SER A 106 -1.17 -7.92 33.30
CA SER A 106 -1.71 -7.07 34.37
C SER A 106 -0.70 -6.80 35.49
N GLU A 107 0.48 -7.42 35.42
CA GLU A 107 1.59 -7.21 36.35
C GLU A 107 2.62 -6.26 35.73
N ASP A 108 2.21 -4.99 35.54
CA ASP A 108 3.06 -3.79 35.39
C ASP A 108 2.39 -2.60 36.10
#